data_AF-A0A933DPS0-F1
#
_entry.id   AF-A0A933DPS0-F1
#
_cell.length_a   1.000
_cell.length_b   1.000
_cell.length_c   1.000
_cell.angle_alpha   90.00
_cell.angle_beta   90.00
_cell.angle_gamma   90.00
#
_symmetry.space_group_name_H-M   'P 1'
#
loop_
_entity.id
_entity.type
_entity.pdbx_description
1 polymer ?
#
loop_
_entity_poly.entity_id
_entity_poly.type
_entity_poly.pdbx_seq_one_letter_code
_entity_poly.pdbx_strand_id
1 'polypeptide(L)'
;MTEQQAEGSQFFIPQERIAITPEQLNRLQNLNDTTVQLGNTEQSFIGDTTAAFYAPLTRSGFPAGRIGSLRQFLKTTAAENNVYPWEVAQAIRLHGVHDPVQRAKIEKRYRSAEKHDFGERERIAYVSDIHEGSDWFYRHLERLIENPPEYAFFIGDVIGTPELTRLQRLFYNYVVNHIKELRSKNPNATDEEMLIYVGSVQPEEGATHTVRDGFLKLKEEELRLGGEEEAKIKKRLVSMTDAEILAEMRTSIIPGNYGYYSSNLPERTIQNLKAGLRRNALNLIGYIKRLQDAGTHVAIVEGNWDIVASLDYERGIPEMRIRPKEERIFPAKPIFEAHGIPFYDTPAAIETKTSLHILLPFESLKFHKETKVEQNEVLRKAVEEARKIGKTVIFVAHGAPVWEVHKPGQTATGENAEVMKGLHKAVRAFSPDEIVYGHLHDLLVDATGRRLPANTKYALTVTDGMVEAVDVGQSNKEAAIVASFHPIQNPNRQIVGIGLLNIPVEGNRKIRDFGGDREPVKAS
;
A
#
# COMPACT_ATOMS: atom_id res chain seq x y z
N MET A 1 34.98 -26.59 -14.70
CA MET A 1 34.72 -26.83 -16.14
C MET A 1 33.78 -28.01 -16.27
N THR A 2 32.92 -27.98 -17.30
CA THR A 2 31.70 -28.77 -17.61
C THR A 2 30.49 -28.37 -16.74
N GLU A 3 29.62 -27.42 -17.09
CA GLU A 3 28.89 -27.16 -18.36
C GLU A 3 28.04 -28.34 -18.81
N GLN A 4 26.79 -28.38 -18.31
CA GLN A 4 25.55 -28.94 -18.88
C GLN A 4 24.68 -29.58 -17.80
N GLN A 5 23.73 -28.80 -17.27
CA GLN A 5 22.36 -29.21 -16.93
C GLN A 5 21.60 -27.96 -16.47
N ALA A 6 21.20 -27.15 -17.44
CA ALA A 6 20.35 -25.98 -17.27
C ALA A 6 19.19 -26.10 -18.26
N GLU A 7 18.19 -26.92 -17.92
CA GLU A 7 16.88 -27.00 -18.56
C GLU A 7 15.89 -27.53 -17.48
N GLY A 8 14.75 -26.94 -17.17
CA GLY A 8 14.17 -25.69 -17.62
C GLY A 8 13.03 -25.32 -16.66
N SER A 9 13.01 -24.07 -16.21
CA SER A 9 11.78 -23.40 -15.81
C SER A 9 11.39 -22.54 -16.99
N GLN A 10 10.44 -23.01 -17.79
CA GLN A 10 9.86 -22.23 -18.89
C GLN A 10 9.45 -20.86 -18.36
N PHE A 11 10.01 -19.84 -19.00
CA PHE A 11 9.65 -18.45 -18.78
C PHE A 11 8.14 -18.28 -18.99
N PHE A 12 7.39 -18.13 -17.90
CA PHE A 12 6.10 -17.48 -17.97
C PHE A 12 6.35 -15.99 -18.16
N ILE A 13 6.46 -15.59 -19.43
CA ILE A 13 6.23 -14.20 -19.81
C ILE A 13 4.76 -13.94 -19.41
N PRO A 14 4.46 -13.01 -18.49
CA PRO A 14 3.09 -12.59 -18.27
C PRO A 14 2.59 -12.13 -19.64
N GLN A 15 1.59 -12.82 -20.20
CA GLN A 15 1.00 -12.40 -21.47
C GLN A 15 0.69 -10.91 -21.35
N GLU A 16 1.23 -10.11 -22.28
CA GLU A 16 0.84 -8.72 -22.43
C GLU A 16 -0.69 -8.71 -22.43
N ARG A 17 -1.29 -8.09 -21.41
CA ARG A 17 -2.75 -8.08 -21.30
C ARG A 17 -3.29 -7.37 -22.53
N ILE A 18 -4.04 -8.11 -23.32
CA ILE A 18 -4.64 -7.60 -24.54
C ILE A 18 -5.74 -6.62 -24.10
N ALA A 19 -5.49 -5.33 -24.26
CA ALA A 19 -6.44 -4.29 -23.87
C ALA A 19 -7.75 -4.37 -24.67
N ILE A 20 -7.72 -4.88 -25.90
CA ILE A 20 -8.90 -5.16 -26.73
C ILE A 20 -8.62 -6.31 -27.70
N THR A 21 -9.51 -7.31 -27.79
CA THR A 21 -9.38 -8.41 -28.76
C THR A 21 -9.96 -8.04 -30.13
N PRO A 22 -9.60 -8.74 -31.21
CA PRO A 22 -10.19 -8.55 -32.53
C PRO A 22 -11.73 -8.68 -32.54
N GLU A 23 -12.29 -9.61 -31.76
CA GLU A 23 -13.74 -9.80 -31.63
C GLU A 23 -14.40 -8.60 -30.95
N GLN A 24 -13.78 -8.08 -29.89
CA GLN A 24 -14.27 -6.92 -29.17
C GLN A 24 -14.21 -5.66 -30.04
N LEU A 25 -13.16 -5.53 -30.86
CA LEU A 25 -13.06 -4.46 -31.84
C LEU A 25 -14.11 -4.57 -32.96
N ASN A 26 -14.45 -5.77 -33.43
CA ASN A 26 -15.57 -5.94 -34.37
C ASN A 26 -16.92 -5.52 -33.74
N ARG A 27 -17.10 -5.69 -32.43
CA ARG A 27 -18.28 -5.13 -31.72
C ARG A 27 -18.31 -3.60 -31.76
N LEU A 28 -17.15 -2.93 -31.79
CA LEU A 28 -17.03 -1.48 -31.91
C LEU A 28 -17.53 -0.98 -33.29
N GLN A 29 -17.23 -1.72 -34.37
CA GLN A 29 -17.67 -1.37 -35.74
C GLN A 29 -19.20 -1.36 -35.90
N ASN A 30 -19.92 -2.06 -35.01
CA ASN A 30 -21.38 -2.09 -34.99
C ASN A 30 -21.99 -0.94 -34.16
N LEU A 31 -21.18 -0.05 -33.59
CA LEU A 31 -21.65 1.20 -32.98
C LEU A 31 -21.75 2.26 -34.08
N ASN A 32 -22.97 2.64 -34.47
CA ASN A 32 -23.25 3.59 -35.56
C ASN A 32 -22.36 4.86 -35.52
N ASP A 33 -21.90 5.29 -36.71
CA ASP A 33 -21.05 6.47 -36.90
C ASP A 33 -21.56 7.72 -36.18
N THR A 34 -20.64 8.44 -35.52
CA THR A 34 -20.95 9.71 -34.86
C THR A 34 -20.35 10.86 -35.65
N THR A 35 -21.19 11.65 -36.32
CA THR A 35 -20.79 12.94 -36.89
C THR A 35 -20.77 13.97 -35.77
N VAL A 36 -19.67 14.71 -35.63
CA VAL A 36 -19.54 15.78 -34.63
C VAL A 36 -19.18 17.08 -35.35
N GLN A 37 -19.90 18.16 -35.04
CA GLN A 37 -19.49 19.50 -35.45
C GLN A 37 -18.41 20.03 -34.51
N LEU A 38 -17.26 20.41 -35.08
CA LEU A 38 -16.19 21.14 -34.41
C LEU A 38 -16.03 22.49 -35.11
N GLY A 39 -16.52 23.55 -34.48
CA GLY A 39 -16.62 24.87 -35.12
C GLY A 39 -17.53 24.83 -36.34
N ASN A 40 -17.07 25.35 -37.48
CA ASN A 40 -17.84 25.40 -38.74
C ASN A 40 -17.62 24.18 -39.64
N THR A 41 -17.01 23.10 -39.13
CA THR A 41 -16.66 21.90 -39.90
C THR A 41 -17.37 20.68 -39.33
N GLU A 42 -18.11 19.97 -40.18
CA GLU A 42 -18.57 18.60 -39.91
C GLU A 42 -17.43 17.62 -40.17
N GLN A 43 -17.16 16.76 -39.20
CA GLN A 43 -16.26 15.64 -39.35
C GLN A 43 -16.97 14.36 -38.88
N SER A 44 -16.98 13.33 -39.72
CA SER A 44 -17.41 11.97 -39.35
C SER A 44 -16.28 11.28 -38.62
N PHE A 45 -16.53 10.77 -37.42
CA PHE A 45 -15.50 10.13 -36.61
C PHE A 45 -15.94 8.77 -36.10
N ILE A 46 -15.06 7.78 -36.30
CA ILE A 46 -15.01 6.57 -35.47
C ILE A 46 -14.20 6.93 -34.21
N GLY A 47 -14.90 7.26 -33.13
CA GLY A 47 -14.35 7.18 -31.77
C GLY A 47 -13.38 8.29 -31.33
N ASP A 48 -13.89 9.50 -31.07
CA ASP A 48 -13.24 10.37 -30.06
C ASP A 48 -13.63 9.91 -28.63
N THR A 49 -12.95 8.89 -28.12
CA THR A 49 -13.05 8.43 -26.73
C THR A 49 -12.72 9.51 -25.68
N THR A 50 -12.13 10.65 -26.05
CA THR A 50 -11.82 11.78 -25.14
C THR A 50 -13.11 12.48 -24.73
N ALA A 51 -14.03 12.72 -25.69
CA ALA A 51 -15.32 13.34 -25.42
C ALA A 51 -16.20 12.48 -24.50
N ALA A 52 -16.11 11.15 -24.58
CA ALA A 52 -16.85 10.24 -23.70
C ALA A 52 -16.34 10.20 -22.25
N PHE A 53 -15.06 10.57 -22.04
CA PHE A 53 -14.46 10.65 -20.70
C PHE A 53 -14.71 11.99 -20.01
N TYR A 54 -14.77 13.10 -20.77
CA TYR A 54 -14.74 14.45 -20.19
C TYR A 54 -16.01 15.30 -20.41
N ALA A 55 -17.01 14.85 -21.20
CA ALA A 55 -18.23 15.62 -21.40
C ALA A 55 -19.14 15.58 -20.15
N PRO A 56 -19.46 16.73 -19.53
CA PRO A 56 -20.56 16.81 -18.58
C PRO A 56 -21.88 16.60 -19.33
N LEU A 57 -22.85 15.91 -18.71
CA LEU A 57 -24.20 15.64 -19.26
C LEU A 57 -25.02 16.90 -19.61
N THR A 58 -24.50 18.11 -19.37
CA THR A 58 -25.27 19.35 -19.36
C THR A 58 -24.97 20.32 -20.51
N ARG A 59 -24.00 20.04 -21.40
CA ARG A 59 -23.87 20.87 -22.62
C ARG A 59 -24.90 20.45 -23.65
N SER A 60 -25.96 21.25 -23.74
CA SER A 60 -26.99 21.25 -24.78
C SER A 60 -26.36 21.20 -26.17
N GLY A 61 -26.30 20.01 -26.77
CA GLY A 61 -25.71 19.82 -28.11
C GLY A 61 -25.34 18.37 -28.43
N PHE A 62 -25.16 17.51 -27.43
CA PHE A 62 -24.87 16.09 -27.65
C PHE A 62 -26.12 15.21 -27.47
N PRO A 63 -26.45 14.30 -28.40
CA PRO A 63 -27.52 13.33 -28.18
C PRO A 63 -27.09 12.34 -27.08
N ALA A 64 -27.66 12.50 -25.89
CA ALA A 64 -27.31 11.80 -24.65
C ALA A 64 -27.27 10.26 -24.76
N GLY A 65 -27.99 9.66 -25.71
CA GLY A 65 -28.00 8.21 -25.92
C GLY A 65 -26.72 7.60 -26.52
N ARG A 66 -25.88 8.38 -27.23
CA ARG A 66 -24.74 7.85 -28.01
C ARG A 66 -23.41 7.83 -27.24
N ILE A 67 -23.22 8.76 -26.31
CA ILE A 67 -22.04 8.78 -25.40
C ILE A 67 -22.15 7.65 -24.37
N GLY A 68 -23.37 7.30 -23.95
CA GLY A 68 -23.63 6.22 -23.00
C GLY A 68 -23.20 4.84 -23.50
N SER A 69 -23.44 4.51 -24.77
CA SER A 69 -23.09 3.22 -25.36
C SER A 69 -21.58 3.03 -25.50
N LEU A 70 -20.85 4.05 -25.95
CA LEU A 70 -19.38 4.01 -26.02
C LEU A 70 -18.74 3.91 -24.64
N ARG A 71 -19.25 4.66 -23.64
CA ARG A 71 -18.76 4.59 -22.26
C ARG A 71 -19.04 3.22 -21.64
N GLN A 72 -20.21 2.65 -21.88
CA GLN A 72 -20.54 1.30 -21.42
C GLN A 72 -19.65 0.25 -22.09
N PHE A 73 -19.40 0.38 -23.40
CA PHE A 73 -18.50 -0.51 -24.14
C PHE A 73 -17.08 -0.49 -23.57
N LEU A 74 -16.51 0.70 -23.32
CA LEU A 74 -15.18 0.85 -22.72
C LEU A 74 -15.11 0.22 -21.32
N LYS A 75 -16.14 0.42 -20.49
CA LYS A 75 -16.23 -0.15 -19.13
C LYS A 75 -16.35 -1.67 -19.13
N THR A 76 -17.26 -2.22 -19.94
CA THR A 76 -17.47 -3.67 -20.03
C THR A 76 -16.24 -4.36 -20.59
N THR A 77 -15.63 -3.83 -21.65
CA THR A 77 -14.42 -4.40 -22.26
C THR A 77 -13.22 -4.34 -21.30
N ALA A 78 -13.08 -3.25 -20.55
CA ALA A 78 -12.06 -3.12 -19.51
C ALA A 78 -12.22 -4.16 -18.40
N ALA A 79 -13.45 -4.37 -17.95
CA ALA A 79 -13.78 -5.40 -16.97
C ALA A 79 -13.55 -6.83 -17.51
N GLU A 80 -13.95 -7.10 -18.76
CA GLU A 80 -13.73 -8.39 -19.45
C GLU A 80 -12.23 -8.72 -19.57
N ASN A 81 -11.39 -7.71 -19.85
CA ASN A 81 -9.96 -7.90 -20.11
C ASN A 81 -9.07 -7.64 -18.89
N ASN A 82 -9.65 -7.25 -17.76
CA ASN A 82 -8.94 -6.87 -16.53
C ASN A 82 -7.86 -5.79 -16.78
N VAL A 83 -8.28 -4.74 -17.51
CA VAL A 83 -7.51 -3.52 -17.84
C VAL A 83 -8.36 -2.30 -17.49
N TYR A 84 -7.80 -1.10 -17.55
CA TYR A 84 -8.54 0.13 -17.34
C TYR A 84 -9.30 0.57 -18.61
N PRO A 85 -10.46 1.25 -18.49
CA PRO A 85 -11.20 1.77 -19.65
C PRO A 85 -10.39 2.72 -20.55
N TRP A 86 -9.36 3.38 -20.02
CA TRP A 86 -8.46 4.21 -20.81
C TRP A 86 -7.48 3.37 -21.65
N GLU A 87 -7.05 2.20 -21.19
CA GLU A 87 -6.20 1.26 -21.93
C GLU A 87 -6.98 0.69 -23.13
N VAL A 88 -8.26 0.35 -22.93
CA VAL A 88 -9.18 -0.03 -24.02
C VAL A 88 -9.34 1.12 -25.02
N ALA A 89 -9.54 2.35 -24.54
CA ALA A 89 -9.69 3.54 -25.37
C ALA A 89 -8.43 3.86 -26.20
N GLN A 90 -7.25 3.65 -25.62
CA GLN A 90 -5.97 3.79 -26.32
C GLN A 90 -5.81 2.69 -27.38
N ALA A 91 -6.12 1.44 -27.03
CA ALA A 91 -6.01 0.31 -27.94
C ALA A 91 -6.93 0.45 -29.16
N ILE A 92 -8.16 0.93 -28.97
CA ILE A 92 -9.09 1.27 -30.08
C ILE A 92 -8.49 2.29 -31.05
N ARG A 93 -7.79 3.31 -30.55
CA ARG A 93 -7.21 4.37 -31.40
C ARG A 93 -5.94 3.96 -32.10
N LEU A 94 -5.15 3.09 -31.48
CA LEU A 94 -3.96 2.51 -32.10
C LEU A 94 -4.35 1.44 -33.13
N HIS A 95 -5.54 0.87 -32.99
CA HIS A 95 -6.08 -0.08 -33.95
C HIS A 95 -6.35 0.59 -35.29
N GLY A 96 -5.61 0.18 -36.33
CA GLY A 96 -5.72 0.72 -37.69
C GLY A 96 -4.74 1.84 -38.07
N VAL A 97 -3.87 2.28 -37.14
CA VAL A 97 -2.81 3.26 -37.46
C VAL A 97 -1.55 2.52 -37.95
N HIS A 98 -1.43 2.38 -39.27
CA HIS A 98 -0.31 1.68 -39.90
C HIS A 98 0.94 2.57 -40.09
N ASP A 99 0.81 3.89 -40.01
CA ASP A 99 1.94 4.83 -40.06
C ASP A 99 2.68 4.90 -38.71
N PRO A 100 3.96 4.48 -38.63
CA PRO A 100 4.76 4.54 -37.41
C PRO A 100 4.90 5.94 -36.82
N VAL A 101 4.93 6.99 -37.67
CA VAL A 101 5.10 8.38 -37.22
C VAL A 101 3.81 8.90 -36.60
N GLN A 102 2.66 8.61 -37.20
CA GLN A 102 1.36 8.96 -36.66
C GLN A 102 1.06 8.16 -35.37
N ARG A 103 1.44 6.87 -35.33
CA ARG A 103 1.36 6.04 -34.13
C ARG A 103 2.20 6.61 -32.99
N ALA A 104 3.46 6.96 -33.24
CA ALA A 104 4.34 7.60 -32.26
C ALA A 104 3.80 8.97 -31.81
N LYS A 105 3.16 9.75 -32.69
CA LYS A 105 2.48 11.00 -32.33
C LYS A 105 1.27 10.77 -31.41
N ILE A 106 0.46 9.74 -31.67
CA ILE A 106 -0.69 9.39 -30.81
C ILE A 106 -0.18 8.90 -29.44
N GLU A 107 0.79 7.99 -29.42
CA GLU A 107 1.44 7.53 -28.19
C GLU A 107 2.07 8.69 -27.40
N LYS A 108 2.76 9.61 -28.08
CA LYS A 108 3.32 10.83 -27.47
C LYS A 108 2.23 11.76 -26.97
N ARG A 109 1.12 11.93 -27.69
CA ARG A 109 -0.02 12.79 -27.29
C ARG A 109 -0.75 12.26 -26.05
N TYR A 110 -0.75 10.94 -25.84
CA TYR A 110 -1.35 10.30 -24.67
C TYR A 110 -0.38 10.14 -23.50
N ARG A 111 0.91 9.89 -23.75
CA ARG A 111 1.97 10.12 -22.74
C ARG A 111 2.04 11.60 -22.34
N SER A 112 1.70 12.52 -23.25
CA SER A 112 1.48 13.93 -22.95
C SER A 112 0.04 14.26 -22.60
N ALA A 113 -0.88 13.29 -22.46
CA ALA A 113 -2.19 13.51 -21.83
C ALA A 113 -2.07 13.28 -20.31
N GLU A 114 -1.00 12.64 -19.83
CA GLU A 114 -0.47 12.91 -18.48
C GLU A 114 -0.06 14.39 -18.32
N LYS A 115 0.26 15.07 -19.44
CA LYS A 115 0.41 16.52 -19.59
C LYS A 115 -0.82 17.16 -20.27
N HIS A 116 -2.04 16.81 -19.84
CA HIS A 116 -3.18 17.65 -20.21
C HIS A 116 -2.89 19.10 -19.79
N ASP A 117 -3.08 19.98 -20.76
CA ASP A 117 -2.88 21.44 -20.88
C ASP A 117 -3.32 22.29 -19.66
N PHE A 118 -2.77 22.01 -18.48
CA PHE A 118 -3.07 22.65 -17.18
C PHE A 118 -1.80 23.22 -16.51
N GLY A 119 -0.86 23.74 -17.31
CA GLY A 119 0.37 24.33 -16.80
C GLY A 119 1.37 23.32 -16.22
N GLU A 120 2.45 23.84 -15.62
CA GLU A 120 3.45 23.07 -14.90
C GLU A 120 2.79 22.35 -13.71
N ARG A 121 3.15 21.08 -13.44
CA ARG A 121 2.66 20.29 -12.30
C ARG A 121 3.84 19.80 -11.49
N GLU A 122 3.76 19.93 -10.17
CA GLU A 122 4.69 19.29 -9.23
C GLU A 122 4.26 17.85 -9.01
N ARG A 123 5.18 16.90 -9.20
CA ARG A 123 4.96 15.47 -9.07
C ARG A 123 5.58 14.96 -7.78
N ILE A 124 4.74 14.33 -6.97
CA ILE A 124 5.08 13.81 -5.65
C ILE A 124 4.79 12.31 -5.64
N ALA A 125 5.74 11.52 -5.19
CA ALA A 125 5.57 10.08 -4.98
C ALA A 125 5.38 9.77 -3.49
N TYR A 126 4.52 8.80 -3.21
CA TYR A 126 4.33 8.21 -1.89
C TYR A 126 4.58 6.71 -1.99
N VAL A 127 5.58 6.22 -1.27
CA VAL A 127 6.01 4.82 -1.30
C VAL A 127 5.66 4.20 0.06
N SER A 128 4.62 3.38 0.13
CA SER A 128 4.20 2.74 1.38
C SER A 128 4.86 1.37 1.59
N ASP A 129 5.19 1.07 2.85
CA ASP A 129 5.41 -0.24 3.48
C ASP A 129 6.13 -1.32 2.64
N ILE A 130 7.46 -1.32 2.69
CA ILE A 130 8.37 -2.23 1.98
C ILE A 130 8.75 -3.45 2.85
N HIS A 131 7.88 -4.46 2.85
CA HIS A 131 8.04 -5.66 3.70
C HIS A 131 9.08 -6.68 3.27
N GLU A 132 9.39 -6.82 1.98
CA GLU A 132 10.32 -7.88 1.52
C GLU A 132 11.35 -7.40 0.50
N GLY A 133 11.20 -6.19 -0.05
CA GLY A 133 12.06 -5.73 -1.14
C GLY A 133 12.02 -6.67 -2.35
N SER A 134 10.83 -6.98 -2.89
CA SER A 134 10.75 -7.89 -4.03
C SER A 134 11.38 -7.29 -5.30
N ASP A 135 11.89 -8.14 -6.20
CA ASP A 135 12.38 -7.71 -7.53
C ASP A 135 11.33 -6.90 -8.31
N TRP A 136 10.06 -7.22 -8.07
CA TRP A 136 8.96 -6.47 -8.66
C TRP A 136 8.88 -5.04 -8.10
N PHE A 137 9.00 -4.86 -6.78
CA PHE A 137 9.04 -3.54 -6.15
C PHE A 137 10.23 -2.71 -6.66
N TYR A 138 11.43 -3.30 -6.70
CA TYR A 138 12.62 -2.60 -7.17
C TYR A 138 12.52 -2.17 -8.64
N ARG A 139 11.94 -2.99 -9.52
CA ARG A 139 11.64 -2.56 -10.90
C ARG A 139 10.69 -1.36 -10.98
N HIS A 140 9.76 -1.21 -10.03
CA HIS A 140 8.90 -0.04 -9.98
C HIS A 140 9.63 1.20 -9.46
N LEU A 141 10.56 1.04 -8.51
CA LEU A 141 11.48 2.11 -8.14
C LEU A 141 12.38 2.53 -9.31
N GLU A 142 12.83 1.59 -10.16
CA GLU A 142 13.59 1.93 -11.38
C GLU A 142 12.79 2.78 -12.35
N ARG A 143 11.52 2.44 -12.58
CA ARG A 143 10.63 3.28 -13.39
C ARG A 143 10.41 4.65 -12.78
N LEU A 144 10.36 4.74 -11.45
CA LEU A 144 10.30 6.02 -10.74
C LEU A 144 11.60 6.83 -10.93
N ILE A 145 12.75 6.17 -11.04
CA ILE A 145 14.04 6.84 -11.33
C ILE A 145 14.11 7.34 -12.79
N GLU A 146 13.58 6.56 -13.74
CA GLU A 146 13.55 6.95 -15.17
C GLU A 146 12.71 8.20 -15.42
N ASN A 147 11.67 8.41 -14.62
CA ASN A 147 10.86 9.60 -14.60
C ASN A 147 10.77 10.07 -13.15
N PRO A 148 11.75 10.84 -12.64
CA PRO A 148 11.85 11.20 -11.23
C PRO A 148 10.74 12.18 -10.81
N PRO A 149 10.12 12.00 -9.63
CA PRO A 149 9.29 13.03 -9.01
C PRO A 149 10.18 14.11 -8.38
N GLU A 150 9.64 15.31 -8.12
CA GLU A 150 10.34 16.33 -7.33
C GLU A 150 10.50 15.90 -5.87
N TYR A 151 9.50 15.19 -5.32
CA TYR A 151 9.52 14.67 -3.96
C TYR A 151 9.12 13.20 -3.92
N ALA A 152 9.76 12.40 -3.06
CA ALA A 152 9.34 11.05 -2.75
C ALA A 152 9.30 10.84 -1.22
N PHE A 153 8.11 10.54 -0.70
CA PHE A 153 7.90 10.21 0.70
C PHE A 153 7.77 8.71 0.86
N PHE A 154 8.72 8.11 1.55
CA PHE A 154 8.67 6.71 1.94
C PHE A 154 7.92 6.64 3.27
N ILE A 155 6.73 6.07 3.25
CA ILE A 155 5.82 5.98 4.38
C ILE A 155 5.88 4.56 4.91
N GLY A 156 6.24 4.40 6.19
CA GLY A 156 6.01 3.12 6.83
C GLY A 156 7.22 2.19 6.89
N ASP A 157 6.96 0.91 6.70
CA ASP A 157 7.84 -0.22 7.02
C ASP A 157 8.83 -0.50 5.87
N VAL A 158 9.87 0.31 5.74
CA VAL A 158 10.74 0.34 4.54
C VAL A 158 11.89 -0.71 4.43
N ILE A 159 11.97 -1.76 5.26
CA ILE A 159 13.14 -2.70 5.30
C ILE A 159 12.86 -4.16 5.70
N GLY A 160 11.63 -4.67 5.63
CA GLY A 160 11.38 -6.07 6.02
C GLY A 160 12.16 -7.10 5.16
N THR A 161 12.17 -8.37 5.56
CA THR A 161 12.87 -9.44 4.82
C THR A 161 11.94 -10.62 4.56
N PRO A 162 12.13 -11.37 3.45
CA PRO A 162 11.37 -12.59 3.20
C PRO A 162 11.39 -13.58 4.37
N GLU A 163 12.53 -13.69 5.06
CA GLU A 163 12.70 -14.53 6.25
C GLU A 163 11.82 -14.06 7.41
N LEU A 164 11.81 -12.76 7.72
CA LEU A 164 10.99 -12.19 8.78
C LEU A 164 9.50 -12.33 8.48
N THR A 165 9.09 -12.01 7.25
CA THR A 165 7.70 -12.15 6.79
C THR A 165 7.24 -13.61 6.85
N ARG A 166 8.11 -14.55 6.47
CA ARG A 166 7.83 -15.98 6.55
C ARG A 166 7.63 -16.45 7.99
N LEU A 167 8.50 -16.05 8.93
CA LEU A 167 8.31 -16.34 10.35
C LEU A 167 7.00 -15.79 10.89
N GLN A 168 6.70 -14.52 10.61
CA GLN A 168 5.48 -13.85 11.04
C GLN A 168 4.23 -14.55 10.50
N ARG A 169 4.26 -14.92 9.21
CA ARG A 169 3.19 -15.66 8.54
C ARG A 169 2.98 -17.04 9.17
N LEU A 170 4.05 -17.80 9.40
CA LEU A 170 3.97 -19.12 10.03
C LEU A 170 3.39 -19.01 11.45
N PHE A 171 3.86 -18.03 12.24
CA PHE A 171 3.41 -17.77 13.60
C PHE A 171 1.91 -17.44 13.67
N TYR A 172 1.46 -16.44 12.89
CA TYR A 172 0.06 -16.01 12.95
C TYR A 172 -0.88 -16.98 12.25
N ASN A 173 -0.60 -17.33 10.99
CA ASN A 173 -1.59 -18.02 10.17
C ASN A 173 -1.73 -19.48 10.53
N TYR A 174 -0.65 -20.16 10.96
CA TYR A 174 -0.68 -21.61 11.15
C TYR A 174 -0.62 -22.06 12.60
N VAL A 175 -0.39 -21.14 13.54
CA VAL A 175 -0.33 -21.48 14.97
C VAL A 175 -1.27 -20.60 15.79
N VAL A 176 -1.00 -19.30 15.91
CA VAL A 176 -1.75 -18.43 16.84
C VAL A 176 -3.21 -18.27 16.46
N ASN A 177 -3.52 -18.02 15.18
CA ASN A 177 -4.91 -17.83 14.75
C ASN A 177 -5.72 -19.11 14.89
N HIS A 178 -5.11 -20.29 14.62
CA HIS A 178 -5.74 -21.59 14.83
C HIS A 178 -6.04 -21.82 16.32
N ILE A 179 -5.11 -21.53 17.22
CA ILE A 179 -5.34 -21.63 18.67
C ILE A 179 -6.45 -20.69 19.13
N LYS A 180 -6.46 -19.44 18.64
CA LYS A 180 -7.51 -18.46 18.95
C LYS A 180 -8.88 -18.92 18.44
N GLU A 181 -8.95 -19.50 17.25
CA GLU A 181 -10.17 -20.06 16.67
C GLU A 181 -10.68 -21.26 17.48
N LEU A 182 -9.80 -22.18 17.88
CA LEU A 182 -10.18 -23.28 18.76
C LEU A 182 -10.75 -22.77 20.08
N ARG A 183 -10.04 -21.86 20.75
CA ARG A 183 -10.45 -21.35 22.07
C ARG A 183 -11.74 -20.54 22.02
N SER A 184 -12.05 -19.89 20.90
CA SER A 184 -13.34 -19.20 20.75
C SER A 184 -14.51 -20.18 20.59
N LYS A 185 -14.28 -21.34 19.93
CA LYS A 185 -15.28 -22.41 19.75
C LYS A 185 -15.41 -23.32 20.97
N ASN A 186 -14.30 -23.63 21.62
CA ASN A 186 -14.21 -24.47 22.81
C ASN A 186 -13.19 -23.87 23.80
N PRO A 187 -13.64 -23.00 24.72
CA PRO A 187 -12.75 -22.39 25.72
C PRO A 187 -12.03 -23.39 26.64
N ASN A 188 -12.55 -24.61 26.76
CA ASN A 188 -12.02 -25.67 27.63
C ASN A 188 -11.29 -26.77 26.84
N ALA A 189 -10.88 -26.50 25.59
CA ALA A 189 -10.14 -27.46 24.78
C ALA A 189 -8.86 -27.94 25.50
N THR A 190 -8.64 -29.25 25.46
CA THR A 190 -7.46 -29.93 26.00
C THR A 190 -6.23 -29.66 25.14
N ASP A 191 -5.03 -30.00 25.66
CA ASP A 191 -3.78 -29.85 24.91
C ASP A 191 -3.75 -30.75 23.67
N GLU A 192 -4.28 -31.97 23.78
CA GLU A 192 -4.40 -32.91 22.68
C GLU A 192 -5.31 -32.36 21.57
N GLU A 193 -6.48 -31.83 21.96
CA GLU A 193 -7.39 -31.16 21.02
C GLU A 193 -6.74 -29.95 20.36
N MET A 194 -5.91 -29.20 21.09
CA MET A 194 -5.17 -28.06 20.54
C MET A 194 -4.18 -28.47 19.46
N LEU A 195 -3.38 -29.51 19.69
CA LEU A 195 -2.33 -29.93 18.75
C LEU A 195 -2.90 -30.44 17.42
N ILE A 196 -4.01 -31.19 17.46
CA ILE A 196 -4.63 -31.78 16.28
C ILE A 196 -5.59 -30.82 15.56
N TYR A 197 -5.84 -29.64 16.12
CA TYR A 197 -6.79 -28.69 15.57
C TYR A 197 -6.37 -28.19 14.19
N VAL A 198 -7.31 -28.22 13.24
CA VAL A 198 -7.17 -27.68 11.89
C VAL A 198 -7.97 -26.39 11.83
N GLY A 199 -7.29 -25.27 11.61
CA GLY A 199 -7.97 -23.97 11.51
C GLY A 199 -8.58 -23.72 10.13
N SER A 200 -9.35 -22.63 10.06
CA SER A 200 -10.10 -22.23 8.87
C SER A 200 -9.23 -21.67 7.73
N VAL A 201 -8.01 -21.21 8.03
CA VAL A 201 -7.08 -20.65 7.04
C VAL A 201 -6.43 -21.79 6.26
N GLN A 202 -6.72 -21.87 4.97
CA GLN A 202 -6.12 -22.89 4.10
C GLN A 202 -4.61 -22.64 3.94
N PRO A 203 -3.76 -23.67 4.09
CA PRO A 203 -2.33 -23.55 3.81
C PRO A 203 -2.08 -23.27 2.32
N GLU A 204 -0.95 -22.61 2.02
CA GLU A 204 -0.42 -22.58 0.65
C GLU A 204 -0.06 -24.01 0.21
N GLU A 205 0.03 -24.29 -1.10
CA GLU A 205 0.35 -25.64 -1.60
C GLU A 205 1.57 -26.24 -0.88
N GLY A 206 1.38 -27.42 -0.26
CA GLY A 206 2.42 -28.13 0.49
C GLY A 206 2.59 -27.68 1.96
N ALA A 207 1.79 -26.74 2.47
CA ALA A 207 1.81 -26.33 3.87
C ALA A 207 0.78 -27.09 4.75
N THR A 208 1.05 -27.04 6.05
CA THR A 208 0.59 -27.90 7.14
C THR A 208 -0.88 -27.75 7.53
N HIS A 209 -1.51 -28.81 8.04
CA HIS A 209 -2.94 -28.83 8.38
C HIS A 209 -3.24 -28.56 9.86
N THR A 210 -2.44 -29.07 10.79
CA THR A 210 -2.72 -28.95 12.24
C THR A 210 -1.88 -27.86 12.92
N VAL A 211 -2.27 -27.43 14.13
CA VAL A 211 -1.46 -26.54 14.99
C VAL A 211 -0.08 -27.14 15.25
N ARG A 212 -0.01 -28.45 15.52
CA ARG A 212 1.26 -29.18 15.71
C ARG A 212 2.17 -29.05 14.50
N ASP A 213 1.62 -29.30 13.31
CA ASP A 213 2.38 -29.23 12.07
C ASP A 213 2.84 -27.80 11.77
N GLY A 214 1.97 -26.81 12.01
CA GLY A 214 2.30 -25.38 11.90
C GLY A 214 3.44 -24.98 12.82
N PHE A 215 3.43 -25.45 14.08
CA PHE A 215 4.53 -25.22 15.02
C PHE A 215 5.84 -25.85 14.55
N LEU A 216 5.81 -27.11 14.08
CA LEU A 216 7.02 -27.77 13.57
C LEU A 216 7.60 -27.05 12.35
N LYS A 217 6.76 -26.47 11.48
CA LYS A 217 7.23 -25.62 10.36
C LYS A 217 7.81 -24.29 10.80
N LEU A 218 7.19 -23.64 11.79
CA LEU A 218 7.77 -22.46 12.42
C LEU A 218 9.16 -22.78 13.01
N LYS A 219 9.29 -23.94 13.68
CA LYS A 219 10.55 -24.39 14.26
C LYS A 219 11.60 -24.76 13.21
N GLU A 220 11.19 -25.42 12.13
CA GLU A 220 12.06 -25.69 10.97
C GLU A 220 12.69 -24.40 10.46
N GLU A 221 11.88 -23.36 10.29
CA GLU A 221 12.34 -22.05 9.80
C GLU A 221 13.26 -21.36 10.80
N GLU A 222 12.94 -21.38 12.11
CA GLU A 222 13.82 -20.87 13.18
C GLU A 222 15.22 -21.50 13.13
N LEU A 223 15.29 -22.84 13.03
CA LEU A 223 16.55 -23.58 13.04
C LEU A 223 17.34 -23.36 11.75
N ARG A 224 16.65 -23.30 10.60
CA ARG A 224 17.25 -22.97 9.31
C ARG A 224 17.88 -21.59 9.34
N LEU A 225 17.18 -20.60 9.90
CA LEU A 225 17.71 -19.25 10.11
C LEU A 225 18.83 -19.21 11.14
N GLY A 226 18.85 -20.13 12.10
CA GLY A 226 19.99 -20.36 13.00
C GLY A 226 21.21 -20.98 12.32
N GLY A 227 21.13 -21.34 11.03
CA GLY A 227 22.20 -21.97 10.27
C GLY A 227 22.41 -23.45 10.59
N GLU A 228 21.36 -24.14 11.06
CA GLU A 228 21.38 -25.59 11.25
C GLU A 228 21.22 -26.31 9.90
N GLU A 229 21.89 -27.45 9.73
CA GLU A 229 21.83 -28.24 8.49
C GLU A 229 20.51 -28.98 8.38
N GLU A 230 19.96 -29.08 7.17
CA GLU A 230 18.64 -29.67 6.89
C GLU A 230 18.48 -31.09 7.48
N ALA A 231 19.51 -31.93 7.40
CA ALA A 231 19.48 -33.28 7.96
C ALA A 231 19.35 -33.29 9.50
N LYS A 232 19.98 -32.33 10.19
CA LYS A 232 19.90 -32.18 11.65
C LYS A 232 18.55 -31.63 12.07
N ILE A 233 18.04 -30.64 11.33
CA ILE A 233 16.70 -30.09 11.53
C ILE A 233 15.66 -31.21 11.43
N LYS A 234 15.66 -31.99 10.34
CA LYS A 234 14.73 -33.11 10.16
C LYS A 234 14.81 -34.13 11.31
N LYS A 235 16.03 -34.53 11.70
CA LYS A 235 16.23 -35.47 12.82
C LYS A 235 15.65 -34.92 14.13
N ARG A 236 15.90 -33.64 14.43
CA ARG A 236 15.41 -32.97 15.64
C ARG A 236 13.89 -32.87 15.67
N LEU A 237 13.27 -32.41 14.59
CA LEU A 237 11.82 -32.24 14.51
C LEU A 237 11.06 -33.57 14.60
N VAL A 238 11.58 -34.64 13.98
CA VAL A 238 10.97 -35.98 14.08
C VAL A 238 11.05 -36.55 15.51
N SER A 239 12.08 -36.17 16.27
CA SER A 239 12.23 -36.61 17.67
C SER A 239 11.43 -35.82 18.70
N MET A 240 10.80 -34.69 18.32
CA MET A 240 10.05 -33.88 19.26
C MET A 240 8.76 -34.58 19.68
N THR A 241 8.61 -34.76 20.98
CA THR A 241 7.38 -35.28 21.60
C THR A 241 6.32 -34.19 21.70
N ASP A 242 5.05 -34.58 21.78
CA ASP A 242 3.95 -33.62 21.95
C ASP A 242 4.09 -32.81 23.25
N ALA A 243 4.63 -33.41 24.31
CA ALA A 243 4.91 -32.73 25.57
C ALA A 243 5.96 -31.61 25.41
N GLU A 244 7.03 -31.84 24.63
CA GLU A 244 8.04 -30.82 24.33
C GLU A 244 7.46 -29.69 23.46
N ILE A 245 6.68 -30.05 22.43
CA ILE A 245 6.00 -29.08 21.57
C ILE A 245 5.09 -28.17 22.40
N LEU A 246 4.26 -28.75 23.27
CA LEU A 246 3.36 -27.99 24.14
C LEU A 246 4.10 -27.09 25.12
N ALA A 247 5.19 -27.58 25.70
CA ALA A 247 6.03 -26.78 26.59
C ALA A 247 6.62 -25.56 25.85
N GLU A 248 7.20 -25.76 24.66
CA GLU A 248 7.73 -24.65 23.85
C GLU A 248 6.62 -23.67 23.43
N MET A 249 5.47 -24.17 22.97
CA MET A 249 4.33 -23.32 22.59
C MET A 249 3.81 -22.48 23.75
N ARG A 250 3.69 -23.04 24.95
CA ARG A 250 3.27 -22.31 26.15
C ARG A 250 4.20 -21.15 26.48
N THR A 251 5.49 -21.37 26.33
CA THR A 251 6.50 -20.37 26.67
C THR A 251 6.68 -19.29 25.63
N SER A 252 6.44 -19.57 24.34
CA SER A 252 6.83 -18.67 23.24
C SER A 252 5.71 -18.28 22.28
N ILE A 253 4.61 -19.03 22.22
CA ILE A 253 3.54 -18.85 21.22
C ILE A 253 2.19 -18.45 21.85
N ILE A 254 1.77 -19.13 22.92
CA ILE A 254 0.45 -18.95 23.55
C ILE A 254 0.17 -17.52 24.02
N PRO A 255 1.16 -16.71 24.47
CA PRO A 255 0.93 -15.28 24.71
C PRO A 255 0.37 -14.53 23.49
N GLY A 256 0.47 -15.09 22.29
CA GLY A 256 -0.17 -14.60 21.08
C GLY A 256 0.46 -13.34 20.51
N ASN A 257 1.67 -13.03 20.96
CA ASN A 257 2.43 -11.84 20.62
C ASN A 257 3.69 -12.21 19.83
N TYR A 258 3.82 -11.68 18.61
CA TYR A 258 4.95 -11.98 17.74
C TYR A 258 6.26 -11.30 18.19
N GLY A 259 6.20 -10.10 18.78
CA GLY A 259 7.37 -9.42 19.36
C GLY A 259 7.96 -10.21 20.52
N TYR A 260 7.10 -10.76 21.37
CA TYR A 260 7.54 -11.66 22.42
C TYR A 260 8.20 -12.95 21.86
N TYR A 261 7.58 -13.60 20.87
CA TYR A 261 8.15 -14.79 20.23
C TYR A 261 9.54 -14.50 19.62
N SER A 262 9.60 -13.50 18.75
CA SER A 262 10.78 -13.16 17.95
C SER A 262 11.96 -12.62 18.78
N SER A 263 11.71 -11.84 19.83
CA SER A 263 12.76 -11.38 20.76
C SER A 263 13.35 -12.51 21.61
N ASN A 264 12.66 -13.65 21.72
CA ASN A 264 13.13 -14.85 22.41
C ASN A 264 13.78 -15.89 21.49
N LEU A 265 13.92 -15.60 20.18
CA LEU A 265 14.62 -16.48 19.25
C LEU A 265 16.09 -16.69 19.67
N PRO A 266 16.74 -17.79 19.23
CA PRO A 266 18.16 -17.99 19.44
C PRO A 266 18.99 -16.82 18.91
N GLU A 267 20.05 -16.44 19.63
CA GLU A 267 20.89 -15.28 19.29
C GLU A 267 21.41 -15.34 17.84
N ARG A 268 21.81 -16.52 17.38
CA ARG A 268 22.29 -16.72 16.00
C ARG A 268 21.20 -16.44 14.96
N THR A 269 19.95 -16.82 15.24
CA THR A 269 18.78 -16.52 14.41
C THR A 269 18.53 -15.00 14.37
N ILE A 270 18.57 -14.34 15.54
CA ILE A 270 18.42 -12.88 15.64
C ILE A 270 19.51 -12.16 14.83
N GLN A 271 20.78 -12.55 14.94
CA GLN A 271 21.87 -11.94 14.18
C GLN A 271 21.72 -12.11 12.67
N ASN A 272 21.25 -13.27 12.21
CA ASN A 272 21.01 -13.51 10.79
C ASN A 272 19.84 -12.68 10.26
N LEU A 273 18.74 -12.56 11.01
CA LEU A 273 17.63 -11.67 10.67
C LEU A 273 18.09 -10.21 10.61
N LYS A 274 18.85 -9.75 11.61
CA LYS A 274 19.46 -8.41 11.63
C LYS A 274 20.34 -8.14 10.41
N ALA A 275 21.16 -9.11 10.01
CA ALA A 275 22.01 -9.00 8.83
C ALA A 275 21.18 -8.89 7.54
N GLY A 276 20.07 -9.64 7.44
CA GLY A 276 19.10 -9.55 6.35
C GLY A 276 18.47 -8.15 6.25
N LEU A 277 17.93 -7.64 7.37
CA LEU A 277 17.35 -6.29 7.46
C LEU A 277 18.37 -5.22 7.02
N ARG A 278 19.63 -5.34 7.46
CA ARG A 278 20.70 -4.39 7.10
C ARG A 278 21.00 -4.44 5.61
N ARG A 279 21.06 -5.63 5.03
CA ARG A 279 21.30 -5.79 3.59
C ARG A 279 20.16 -5.17 2.78
N ASN A 280 18.91 -5.39 3.19
CA ASN A 280 17.76 -4.82 2.51
C ASN A 280 17.73 -3.29 2.60
N ALA A 281 18.03 -2.74 3.79
CA ALA A 281 18.19 -1.30 3.98
C ALA A 281 19.24 -0.70 3.05
N LEU A 282 20.43 -1.32 2.97
CA LEU A 282 21.51 -0.85 2.08
C LEU A 282 21.12 -0.95 0.61
N ASN A 283 20.37 -1.99 0.21
CA ASN A 283 19.84 -2.10 -1.14
C ASN A 283 18.87 -0.96 -1.46
N LEU A 284 17.90 -0.70 -0.58
CA LEU A 284 16.96 0.41 -0.73
C LEU A 284 17.68 1.77 -0.78
N ILE A 285 18.71 1.98 0.05
CA ILE A 285 19.55 3.18 0.02
C ILE A 285 20.14 3.39 -1.37
N GLY A 286 20.59 2.33 -2.05
CA GLY A 286 21.09 2.41 -3.43
C GLY A 286 20.05 2.99 -4.41
N TYR A 287 18.78 2.56 -4.31
CA TYR A 287 17.69 3.11 -5.12
C TYR A 287 17.33 4.55 -4.74
N ILE A 288 17.28 4.86 -3.44
CA ILE A 288 17.02 6.22 -2.97
C ILE A 288 18.11 7.18 -3.43
N LYS A 289 19.38 6.77 -3.41
CA LYS A 289 20.49 7.58 -3.91
C LYS A 289 20.33 7.91 -5.39
N ARG A 290 19.95 6.93 -6.20
CA ARG A 290 19.66 7.15 -7.63
C ARG A 290 18.50 8.13 -7.84
N LEU A 291 17.45 8.10 -7.00
CA LEU A 291 16.39 9.12 -7.02
C LEU A 291 16.93 10.51 -6.67
N GLN A 292 17.74 10.62 -5.61
CA GLN A 292 18.36 11.89 -5.19
C GLN A 292 19.28 12.46 -6.29
N ASP A 293 20.10 11.61 -6.92
CA ASP A 293 20.97 11.98 -8.03
C ASP A 293 20.18 12.46 -9.26
N ALA A 294 18.95 11.93 -9.44
CA ALA A 294 18.00 12.37 -10.46
C ALA A 294 17.24 13.67 -10.08
N GLY A 295 17.52 14.25 -8.91
CA GLY A 295 16.94 15.51 -8.44
C GLY A 295 15.74 15.37 -7.51
N THR A 296 15.36 14.15 -7.11
CA THR A 296 14.23 13.93 -6.18
C THR A 296 14.63 14.24 -4.73
N HIS A 297 13.83 15.05 -4.04
CA HIS A 297 13.91 15.21 -2.60
C HIS A 297 13.24 14.02 -1.90
N VAL A 298 14.02 13.24 -1.16
CA VAL A 298 13.52 12.03 -0.49
C VAL A 298 13.41 12.24 1.02
N ALA A 299 12.31 11.78 1.61
CA ALA A 299 12.09 11.72 3.05
C ALA A 299 11.50 10.37 3.46
N ILE A 300 11.94 9.82 4.59
CA ILE A 300 11.36 8.61 5.19
C ILE A 300 10.55 9.01 6.43
N VAL A 301 9.30 8.58 6.49
CA VAL A 301 8.39 8.74 7.65
C VAL A 301 8.28 7.39 8.35
N GLU A 302 8.62 7.35 9.64
CA GLU A 302 8.63 6.12 10.41
C GLU A 302 7.23 5.47 10.49
N GLY A 303 7.15 4.20 10.06
CA GLY A 303 5.99 3.31 10.18
C GLY A 303 5.79 2.70 11.56
N ASN A 304 4.88 1.73 11.62
CA ASN A 304 4.71 0.87 12.80
C ASN A 304 5.79 -0.21 12.85
N TRP A 305 6.52 -0.42 11.74
CA TRP A 305 7.54 -1.45 11.57
C TRP A 305 7.09 -2.79 12.14
N ASP A 306 5.79 -3.08 11.96
CA ASP A 306 4.85 -3.68 12.91
C ASP A 306 5.51 -4.40 14.09
N ILE A 307 5.89 -3.70 15.18
CA ILE A 307 6.63 -4.18 16.39
C ILE A 307 8.12 -3.74 16.38
N VAL A 308 8.52 -2.50 16.02
CA VAL A 308 9.94 -1.98 16.14
C VAL A 308 11.02 -2.85 15.45
N ALA A 309 10.67 -3.73 14.51
CA ALA A 309 11.32 -5.02 14.31
C ALA A 309 11.12 -5.89 15.54
N SER A 310 10.31 -6.94 15.41
CA SER A 310 9.89 -7.82 16.52
C SER A 310 11.02 -8.30 17.47
N LEU A 311 12.25 -8.26 16.99
CA LEU A 311 13.52 -8.46 17.68
C LEU A 311 13.86 -7.39 18.76
N ASP A 312 13.37 -6.17 18.64
CA ASP A 312 13.65 -5.00 19.48
C ASP A 312 12.83 -4.99 20.78
N TYR A 313 12.10 -6.06 21.07
CA TYR A 313 11.37 -6.23 22.32
C TYR A 313 12.31 -6.74 23.42
N GLU A 314 12.03 -6.37 24.66
CA GLU A 314 12.74 -6.88 25.82
C GLU A 314 12.54 -8.40 25.93
N ARG A 315 13.65 -9.14 26.00
CA ARG A 315 13.63 -10.60 26.01
C ARG A 315 12.99 -11.13 27.29
N GLY A 316 12.15 -12.16 27.17
CA GLY A 316 11.52 -12.84 28.31
C GLY A 316 10.36 -12.09 28.97
N ILE A 317 9.89 -10.99 28.38
CA ILE A 317 8.78 -10.19 28.91
C ILE A 317 7.57 -10.31 27.97
N PRO A 318 6.47 -10.97 28.40
CA PRO A 318 5.26 -11.12 27.58
C PRO A 318 4.58 -9.79 27.22
N GLU A 319 4.76 -8.75 28.05
CA GLU A 319 4.30 -7.40 27.77
C GLU A 319 5.07 -6.75 26.61
N MET A 320 4.41 -5.89 25.84
CA MET A 320 4.98 -5.20 24.68
C MET A 320 5.93 -4.08 25.07
N ARG A 321 7.04 -4.44 25.71
CA ARG A 321 8.07 -3.50 26.12
C ARG A 321 9.18 -3.46 25.08
N ILE A 322 9.16 -2.38 24.30
CA ILE A 322 10.18 -2.06 23.31
C ILE A 322 11.45 -1.64 24.06
N ARG A 323 12.61 -2.10 23.59
CA ARG A 323 13.92 -1.69 24.10
C ARG A 323 14.15 -0.17 23.93
N PRO A 324 14.91 0.46 24.83
CA PRO A 324 15.41 1.83 24.61
C PRO A 324 16.04 1.98 23.23
N LYS A 325 15.93 3.16 22.61
CA LYS A 325 16.39 3.42 21.23
C LYS A 325 17.85 3.00 21.01
N GLU A 326 18.67 3.10 22.04
CA GLU A 326 20.11 2.81 22.06
C GLU A 326 20.40 1.29 22.08
N GLU A 327 19.44 0.48 22.53
CA GLU A 327 19.55 -0.97 22.69
C GLU A 327 18.81 -1.75 21.59
N ARG A 328 18.17 -1.03 20.66
CA ARG A 328 17.49 -1.59 19.51
C ARG A 328 18.45 -2.43 18.66
N ILE A 329 18.01 -3.64 18.33
CA ILE A 329 18.77 -4.60 17.52
C ILE A 329 18.92 -4.06 16.10
N PHE A 330 17.92 -3.36 15.58
CA PHE A 330 17.98 -2.71 14.27
C PHE A 330 17.68 -1.19 14.32
N PRO A 331 18.69 -0.31 14.44
CA PRO A 331 18.48 1.13 14.44
C PRO A 331 18.36 1.68 13.00
N ALA A 332 17.15 1.70 12.44
CA ALA A 332 16.90 2.14 11.06
C ALA A 332 17.34 3.60 10.80
N LYS A 333 16.94 4.53 11.68
CA LYS A 333 17.22 5.97 11.52
C LYS A 333 18.71 6.28 11.33
N PRO A 334 19.64 5.87 12.22
CA PRO A 334 21.07 6.08 12.01
C PRO A 334 21.62 5.50 10.70
N ILE A 335 21.06 4.38 10.22
CA ILE A 335 21.49 3.77 8.95
C ILE A 335 21.13 4.69 7.77
N PHE A 336 19.91 5.22 7.70
CA PHE A 336 19.51 6.11 6.60
C PHE A 336 20.17 7.49 6.72
N GLU A 337 20.27 8.06 7.93
CA GLU A 337 20.89 9.36 8.17
C GLU A 337 22.39 9.37 7.85
N ALA A 338 23.12 8.28 8.13
CA ALA A 338 24.52 8.14 7.75
C ALA A 338 24.75 8.21 6.23
N HIS A 339 23.70 7.94 5.44
CA HIS A 339 23.69 8.08 4.00
C HIS A 339 23.00 9.37 3.54
N GLY A 340 22.76 10.36 4.41
CA GLY A 340 22.16 11.63 4.04
C GLY A 340 20.71 11.51 3.55
N ILE A 341 19.97 10.53 4.05
CA ILE A 341 18.54 10.34 3.78
C ILE A 341 17.76 10.75 5.04
N PRO A 342 16.99 11.85 5.00
CA PRO A 342 16.19 12.30 6.14
C PRO A 342 15.21 11.23 6.61
N PHE A 343 15.23 10.94 7.91
CA PHE A 343 14.36 9.96 8.56
C PHE A 343 13.62 10.60 9.74
N TYR A 344 12.29 10.64 9.66
CA TYR A 344 11.41 11.33 10.59
C TYR A 344 10.73 10.34 11.53
N ASP A 345 11.16 10.33 12.79
CA ASP A 345 10.58 9.59 13.92
C ASP A 345 9.81 10.50 14.89
N THR A 346 9.66 11.79 14.51
CA THR A 346 8.83 12.78 15.21
C THR A 346 8.06 13.63 14.19
N PRO A 347 6.94 14.27 14.57
CA PRO A 347 6.14 15.06 13.63
C PRO A 347 6.94 16.20 12.99
N ALA A 348 6.83 16.36 11.68
CA ALA A 348 7.58 17.38 10.95
C ALA A 348 6.76 17.95 9.80
N ALA A 349 7.23 19.07 9.24
CA ALA A 349 6.65 19.66 8.05
C ALA A 349 7.70 19.75 6.94
N ILE A 350 7.33 19.38 5.72
CA ILE A 350 8.11 19.60 4.52
C ILE A 350 7.28 20.46 3.58
N GLU A 351 7.83 21.61 3.21
CA GLU A 351 7.19 22.53 2.28
C GLU A 351 7.71 22.28 0.86
N THR A 352 6.79 22.13 -0.09
CA THR A 352 7.07 21.98 -1.53
C THR A 352 6.63 23.23 -2.28
N LYS A 353 6.73 23.26 -3.62
CA LYS A 353 6.25 24.41 -4.41
C LYS A 353 4.74 24.61 -4.25
N THR A 354 3.98 23.52 -4.22
CA THR A 354 2.51 23.54 -4.28
C THR A 354 1.80 23.15 -2.99
N SER A 355 2.52 22.52 -2.05
CA SER A 355 1.92 21.91 -0.85
C SER A 355 2.80 22.02 0.39
N LEU A 356 2.17 21.79 1.55
CA LEU A 356 2.81 21.55 2.84
C LEU A 356 2.48 20.13 3.28
N HIS A 357 3.50 19.29 3.45
CA HIS A 357 3.36 17.94 3.95
C HIS A 357 3.62 17.91 5.45
N ILE A 358 2.62 17.54 6.24
CA ILE A 358 2.82 17.20 7.65
C ILE A 358 3.10 15.71 7.75
N LEU A 359 4.31 15.38 8.15
CA LEU A 359 4.78 14.02 8.37
C LEU A 359 4.33 13.57 9.75
N LEU A 360 3.60 12.47 9.81
CA LEU A 360 3.01 11.92 11.03
C LEU A 360 3.49 10.47 11.24
N PRO A 361 4.65 10.29 11.89
CA PRO A 361 5.17 8.97 12.25
C PRO A 361 4.20 8.15 13.10
N PHE A 362 4.17 6.83 12.92
CA PHE A 362 3.21 5.95 13.60
C PHE A 362 3.29 6.03 15.12
N GLU A 363 4.50 5.91 15.69
CA GLU A 363 4.70 5.98 17.15
C GLU A 363 4.31 7.34 17.74
N SER A 364 4.52 8.41 16.97
CA SER A 364 4.07 9.76 17.37
C SER A 364 2.54 9.88 17.40
N LEU A 365 1.82 9.16 16.55
CA LEU A 365 0.35 9.10 16.58
C LEU A 365 -0.16 8.22 17.74
N LYS A 366 0.50 7.08 17.97
CA LYS A 366 0.19 6.16 19.07
C LYS A 366 0.36 6.85 20.43
N PHE A 367 1.51 7.46 20.66
CA PHE A 367 1.86 8.18 21.89
C PHE A 367 1.62 9.69 21.81
N HIS A 368 0.57 10.11 21.09
CA HIS A 368 0.23 11.52 20.86
C HIS A 368 0.04 12.40 22.11
N LYS A 369 -0.03 11.82 23.31
CA LYS A 369 -0.06 12.57 24.58
C LYS A 369 1.32 13.10 24.98
N GLU A 370 2.38 12.54 24.41
CA GLU A 370 3.78 12.87 24.70
C GLU A 370 4.37 13.88 23.70
N THR A 371 3.63 14.22 22.64
CA THR A 371 4.05 15.23 21.67
C THR A 371 4.19 16.61 22.33
N LYS A 372 5.35 17.24 22.16
CA LYS A 372 5.67 18.53 22.79
C LYS A 372 4.77 19.64 22.24
N VAL A 373 4.22 20.46 23.13
CA VAL A 373 3.35 21.62 22.79
C VAL A 373 4.04 22.55 21.79
N GLU A 374 5.33 22.83 21.97
CA GLU A 374 6.12 23.68 21.09
C GLU A 374 6.16 23.16 19.64
N GLN A 375 6.27 21.84 19.45
CA GLN A 375 6.29 21.22 18.13
C GLN A 375 4.94 21.39 17.42
N ASN A 376 3.83 21.23 18.14
CA ASN A 376 2.50 21.47 17.58
C ASN A 376 2.30 22.94 17.18
N GLU A 377 2.84 23.88 17.94
CA GLU A 377 2.78 25.31 17.60
C GLU A 377 3.60 25.65 16.35
N VAL A 378 4.77 25.03 16.18
CA VAL A 378 5.56 25.17 14.94
C VAL A 378 4.78 24.65 13.73
N LEU A 379 4.18 23.45 13.84
CA LEU A 379 3.38 22.87 12.75
C LEU A 379 2.14 23.73 12.45
N ARG A 380 1.47 24.26 13.48
CA ARG A 380 0.31 25.13 13.31
C ARG A 380 0.66 26.40 12.54
N LYS A 381 1.77 27.06 12.89
CA LYS A 381 2.26 28.24 12.15
C LYS A 381 2.57 27.91 10.69
N ALA A 382 3.26 26.81 10.43
CA ALA A 382 3.56 26.37 9.07
C ALA A 382 2.28 26.16 8.24
N VAL A 383 1.24 25.54 8.83
CA VAL A 383 -0.06 25.35 8.20
C VAL A 383 -0.75 26.68 7.90
N GLU A 384 -0.76 27.60 8.86
CA GLU A 384 -1.34 28.94 8.67
C GLU A 384 -0.63 29.70 7.54
N GLU A 385 0.69 29.63 7.48
CA GLU A 385 1.51 30.25 6.43
C GLU A 385 1.26 29.63 5.05
N ALA A 386 1.27 28.30 4.97
CA ALA A 386 0.99 27.57 3.74
C ALA A 386 -0.40 27.92 3.17
N ARG A 387 -1.41 28.01 4.03
CA ARG A 387 -2.78 28.41 3.62
C ARG A 387 -2.84 29.84 3.12
N LYS A 388 -2.14 30.78 3.75
CA LYS A 388 -2.09 32.20 3.31
C LYS A 388 -1.60 32.34 1.87
N ILE A 389 -0.69 31.47 1.44
CA ILE A 389 -0.14 31.45 0.07
C ILE A 389 -0.81 30.42 -0.84
N GLY A 390 -1.95 29.86 -0.42
CA GLY A 390 -2.75 28.95 -1.22
C GLY A 390 -2.11 27.59 -1.50
N LYS A 391 -1.25 27.09 -0.59
CA LYS A 391 -0.74 25.71 -0.65
C LYS A 391 -1.74 24.72 -0.08
N THR A 392 -1.72 23.52 -0.62
CA THR A 392 -2.50 22.38 -0.12
C THR A 392 -1.80 21.75 1.08
N VAL A 393 -2.52 21.47 2.15
CA VAL A 393 -1.98 20.82 3.35
C VAL A 393 -2.25 19.32 3.25
N ILE A 394 -1.19 18.52 3.21
CA ILE A 394 -1.26 17.07 3.04
C ILE A 394 -0.68 16.40 4.28
N PHE A 395 -1.42 15.47 4.87
CA PHE A 395 -0.88 14.58 5.88
C PHE A 395 -0.26 13.37 5.23
N VAL A 396 0.94 13.02 5.67
CA VAL A 396 1.64 11.79 5.31
C VAL A 396 1.72 10.94 6.57
N ALA A 397 0.84 9.95 6.68
CA ALA A 397 0.68 9.14 7.88
C ALA A 397 0.72 7.66 7.52
N HIS A 398 1.29 6.82 8.36
CA HIS A 398 1.22 5.37 8.13
C HIS A 398 -0.18 4.83 8.50
N GLY A 399 -0.75 5.26 9.63
CA GLY A 399 -2.06 4.81 10.12
C GLY A 399 -3.27 5.33 9.33
N ALA A 400 -4.32 4.50 9.26
CA ALA A 400 -5.55 4.84 8.55
C ALA A 400 -6.46 5.80 9.33
N PRO A 401 -7.18 6.72 8.68
CA PRO A 401 -8.10 7.64 9.37
C PRO A 401 -9.44 7.00 9.74
N VAL A 402 -9.88 5.94 9.04
CA VAL A 402 -11.13 5.23 9.33
C VAL A 402 -10.89 3.74 9.16
N TRP A 403 -11.23 2.93 10.16
CA TRP A 403 -10.99 1.47 10.13
C TRP A 403 -12.01 0.72 9.29
N GLU A 404 -13.27 1.12 9.39
CA GLU A 404 -14.42 0.43 8.80
C GLU A 404 -14.36 0.36 7.27
N VAL A 405 -13.66 1.30 6.61
CA VAL A 405 -13.49 1.28 5.14
C VAL A 405 -12.58 0.15 4.66
N HIS A 406 -11.81 -0.48 5.56
CA HIS A 406 -11.02 -1.69 5.31
C HIS A 406 -11.65 -2.94 5.96
N LYS A 407 -12.32 -2.78 7.10
CA LYS A 407 -12.93 -3.86 7.88
C LYS A 407 -14.38 -3.51 8.28
N PRO A 408 -15.36 -3.60 7.36
CA PRO A 408 -16.74 -3.25 7.64
C PRO A 408 -17.30 -4.04 8.84
N GLY A 409 -18.03 -3.36 9.72
CA GLY A 409 -18.63 -3.95 10.92
C GLY A 409 -17.63 -4.31 12.02
N GLN A 410 -16.37 -3.89 11.92
CA GLN A 410 -15.36 -4.08 12.97
C GLN A 410 -14.91 -2.73 13.51
N THR A 411 -14.66 -2.68 14.81
CA THR A 411 -14.02 -1.53 15.44
C THR A 411 -12.51 -1.73 15.50
N ALA A 412 -11.75 -0.63 15.36
CA ALA A 412 -10.32 -0.67 15.61
C ALA A 412 -10.06 -1.04 17.07
N THR A 413 -9.08 -1.91 17.31
CA THR A 413 -8.66 -2.32 18.66
C THR A 413 -7.15 -2.20 18.80
N GLY A 414 -6.67 -2.17 20.06
CA GLY A 414 -5.25 -2.09 20.36
C GLY A 414 -4.59 -0.83 19.79
N GLU A 415 -3.43 -1.00 19.16
CA GLU A 415 -2.59 0.09 18.65
C GLU A 415 -3.27 0.88 17.52
N ASN A 416 -4.04 0.20 16.67
CA ASN A 416 -4.80 0.83 15.59
C ASN A 416 -5.79 1.87 16.14
N ALA A 417 -6.45 1.58 17.25
CA ALA A 417 -7.36 2.53 17.89
C ALA A 417 -6.64 3.77 18.43
N GLU A 418 -5.47 3.59 19.05
CA GLU A 418 -4.68 4.72 19.57
C GLU A 418 -4.08 5.58 18.46
N VAL A 419 -3.57 4.97 17.39
CA VAL A 419 -3.05 5.70 16.21
C VAL A 419 -4.16 6.47 15.49
N MET A 420 -5.32 5.85 15.27
CA MET A 420 -6.49 6.54 14.72
C MET A 420 -6.87 7.75 15.55
N LYS A 421 -6.92 7.60 16.89
CA LYS A 421 -7.22 8.69 17.81
C LYS A 421 -6.19 9.82 17.75
N GLY A 422 -4.90 9.47 17.65
CA GLY A 422 -3.82 10.44 17.43
C GLY A 422 -3.97 11.18 16.10
N LEU A 423 -4.30 10.46 15.03
CA LEU A 423 -4.53 11.04 13.70
C LEU A 423 -5.74 11.97 13.71
N HIS A 424 -6.84 11.59 14.34
CA HIS A 424 -8.02 12.44 14.49
C HIS A 424 -7.71 13.73 15.26
N LYS A 425 -6.86 13.66 16.29
CA LYS A 425 -6.35 14.85 16.99
C LYS A 425 -5.57 15.76 16.05
N ALA A 426 -4.66 15.21 15.25
CA ALA A 426 -3.91 15.98 14.26
C ALA A 426 -4.84 16.61 13.21
N VAL A 427 -5.85 15.87 12.73
CA VAL A 427 -6.85 16.37 11.78
C VAL A 427 -7.60 17.56 12.36
N ARG A 428 -7.99 17.51 13.63
CA ARG A 428 -8.62 18.65 14.31
C ARG A 428 -7.67 19.84 14.48
N ALA A 429 -6.40 19.59 14.75
CA ALA A 429 -5.42 20.63 14.99
C ALA A 429 -4.99 21.38 13.72
N PHE A 430 -4.89 20.68 12.59
CA PHE A 430 -4.29 21.25 11.36
C PHE A 430 -5.21 21.20 10.12
N SER A 431 -6.34 20.49 10.21
CA SER A 431 -7.42 20.44 9.20
C SER A 431 -6.95 20.14 7.77
N PRO A 432 -6.21 19.06 7.52
CA PRO A 432 -5.59 18.80 6.21
C PRO A 432 -6.59 18.79 5.06
N ASP A 433 -6.13 19.09 3.86
CA ASP A 433 -6.92 18.92 2.64
C ASP A 433 -6.90 17.45 2.16
N GLU A 434 -5.78 16.75 2.36
CA GLU A 434 -5.63 15.33 2.01
C GLU A 434 -4.84 14.55 3.09
N ILE A 435 -5.18 13.28 3.31
CA ILE A 435 -4.45 12.33 4.15
C ILE A 435 -4.00 11.17 3.26
N VAL A 436 -2.69 10.94 3.16
CA VAL A 436 -2.08 9.82 2.44
C VAL A 436 -1.60 8.78 3.43
N TYR A 437 -1.98 7.50 3.24
CA TYR A 437 -1.66 6.40 4.16
C TYR A 437 -1.56 5.01 3.49
N GLY A 438 -1.01 4.00 4.20
CA GLY A 438 -0.85 2.64 3.62
C GLY A 438 -0.77 1.43 4.58
N HIS A 439 -0.71 1.60 5.89
CA HIS A 439 -0.51 0.54 6.92
C HIS A 439 -1.38 -0.72 6.79
N LEU A 440 -2.64 -0.60 6.37
CA LEU A 440 -3.61 -1.68 6.57
C LEU A 440 -3.43 -2.89 5.64
N HIS A 441 -2.57 -2.82 4.61
CA HIS A 441 -2.27 -3.85 3.59
C HIS A 441 -3.49 -4.50 2.88
N ASP A 442 -4.69 -4.19 3.33
CA ASP A 442 -5.97 -4.63 2.82
C ASP A 442 -6.55 -3.52 1.95
N LEU A 443 -6.97 -3.90 0.75
CA LEU A 443 -7.74 -3.03 -0.11
C LEU A 443 -8.98 -2.48 0.60
N LEU A 444 -9.35 -1.26 0.25
CA LEU A 444 -10.65 -0.71 0.59
C LEU A 444 -11.75 -1.63 0.05
N VAL A 445 -12.86 -1.69 0.78
CA VAL A 445 -14.03 -2.50 0.42
C VAL A 445 -15.28 -1.63 0.38
N ASP A 446 -16.25 -2.00 -0.45
CA ASP A 446 -17.58 -1.39 -0.44
C ASP A 446 -18.48 -1.97 0.68
N ALA A 447 -19.71 -1.46 0.77
CA ALA A 447 -20.69 -1.90 1.78
C ALA A 447 -21.07 -3.40 1.68
N THR A 448 -20.79 -4.05 0.54
CA THR A 448 -21.00 -5.49 0.35
C THR A 448 -19.76 -6.33 0.69
N GLY A 449 -18.66 -5.68 1.10
CA GLY A 449 -17.38 -6.31 1.36
C GLY A 449 -16.54 -6.56 0.10
N ARG A 450 -16.95 -6.06 -1.07
CA ARG A 450 -16.21 -6.24 -2.32
C ARG A 450 -15.03 -5.27 -2.37
N ARG A 451 -13.86 -5.80 -2.73
CA ARG A 451 -12.62 -5.03 -2.88
C ARG A 451 -12.75 -3.96 -3.97
N LEU A 452 -12.31 -2.76 -3.63
CA LEU A 452 -12.25 -1.59 -4.49
C LEU A 452 -10.87 -1.48 -5.18
N PRO A 453 -10.75 -0.72 -6.28
CA PRO A 453 -9.47 -0.50 -6.95
C PRO A 453 -8.40 0.11 -6.03
N ALA A 454 -7.12 -0.20 -6.25
CA ALA A 454 -6.03 0.24 -5.37
C ALA A 454 -5.86 1.77 -5.25
N ASN A 455 -6.17 2.52 -6.30
CA ASN A 455 -6.09 3.98 -6.33
C ASN A 455 -7.36 4.68 -5.79
N THR A 456 -8.10 3.99 -4.94
CA THR A 456 -9.30 4.55 -4.32
C THR A 456 -8.95 5.73 -3.44
N LYS A 457 -9.67 6.85 -3.65
CA LYS A 457 -9.84 7.91 -2.67
C LYS A 457 -11.26 7.93 -2.11
N TYR A 458 -11.40 8.41 -0.87
CA TYR A 458 -12.70 8.65 -0.23
C TYR A 458 -12.69 9.99 0.51
N ALA A 459 -13.88 10.52 0.78
CA ALA A 459 -14.05 11.78 1.48
C ALA A 459 -14.25 11.52 2.98
N LEU A 460 -13.74 12.45 3.78
CA LEU A 460 -13.87 12.49 5.22
C LEU A 460 -14.57 13.79 5.65
N THR A 461 -15.41 13.72 6.67
CA THR A 461 -15.92 14.88 7.40
C THR A 461 -15.48 14.83 8.85
N VAL A 462 -15.48 16.01 9.48
CA VAL A 462 -15.22 16.16 10.91
C VAL A 462 -16.51 16.65 11.56
N THR A 463 -17.17 15.79 12.32
CA THR A 463 -18.44 16.10 13.02
C THR A 463 -18.27 15.79 14.50
N ASP A 464 -18.56 16.75 15.39
CA ASP A 464 -18.44 16.59 16.85
C ASP A 464 -17.09 16.01 17.33
N GLY A 465 -16.04 16.31 16.57
CA GLY A 465 -14.68 15.84 16.82
C GLY A 465 -14.38 14.43 16.32
N MET A 466 -15.34 13.70 15.74
CA MET A 466 -15.14 12.43 15.06
C MET A 466 -14.76 12.65 13.60
N VAL A 467 -13.86 11.83 13.08
CA VAL A 467 -13.52 11.79 11.65
C VAL A 467 -14.22 10.58 11.03
N GLU A 468 -15.09 10.84 10.07
CA GLU A 468 -15.97 9.83 9.47
C GLU A 468 -15.86 9.84 7.96
N ALA A 469 -16.00 8.67 7.32
CA ALA A 469 -16.06 8.57 5.87
C ALA A 469 -17.47 8.97 5.38
N VAL A 470 -17.53 9.78 4.33
CA VAL A 470 -18.80 10.28 3.77
C VAL A 470 -18.89 10.13 2.25
N ASP A 471 -20.12 10.20 1.75
CA ASP A 471 -20.40 10.29 0.32
C ASP A 471 -19.97 11.66 -0.24
N VAL A 472 -19.19 11.62 -1.31
CA VAL A 472 -18.77 12.80 -2.09
C VAL A 472 -19.98 13.58 -2.62
N GLY A 473 -21.12 12.90 -2.85
CA GLY A 473 -22.39 13.49 -3.27
C GLY A 473 -23.16 14.23 -2.18
N GLN A 474 -22.92 13.92 -0.90
CA GLN A 474 -23.59 14.54 0.26
C GLN A 474 -22.72 15.53 1.01
N SER A 475 -21.39 15.48 0.84
CA SER A 475 -20.49 16.48 1.40
C SER A 475 -20.60 17.80 0.65
N ASN A 476 -20.56 18.93 1.37
CA ASN A 476 -20.19 20.20 0.75
C ASN A 476 -18.78 20.01 0.17
N LYS A 477 -18.67 19.83 -1.15
CA LYS A 477 -17.44 19.51 -1.90
C LYS A 477 -16.25 20.43 -1.61
N GLU A 478 -16.48 21.56 -0.95
CA GLU A 478 -15.46 22.55 -0.58
C GLU A 478 -14.79 22.31 0.78
N ALA A 479 -15.38 21.49 1.66
CA ALA A 479 -14.97 21.28 3.05
C ALA A 479 -14.56 19.85 3.41
N ALA A 480 -14.70 18.89 2.49
CA ALA A 480 -14.33 17.49 2.75
C ALA A 480 -12.80 17.30 2.67
N ILE A 481 -12.25 16.56 3.64
CA ILE A 481 -10.86 16.09 3.62
C ILE A 481 -10.80 14.85 2.73
N VAL A 482 -9.79 14.75 1.86
CA VAL A 482 -9.62 13.57 0.99
C VAL A 482 -8.71 12.56 1.68
N ALA A 483 -9.04 11.27 1.62
CA ALA A 483 -8.16 10.19 2.06
C ALA A 483 -7.69 9.37 0.85
N SER A 484 -6.38 9.19 0.73
CA SER A 484 -5.70 8.46 -0.34
C SER A 484 -4.97 7.26 0.24
N PHE A 485 -5.41 6.07 -0.15
CA PHE A 485 -4.81 4.82 0.27
C PHE A 485 -3.80 4.30 -0.76
N HIS A 486 -2.61 3.89 -0.31
CA HIS A 486 -1.57 3.29 -1.14
C HIS A 486 -1.20 1.89 -0.60
N PRO A 487 -1.88 0.83 -1.06
CA PRO A 487 -1.64 -0.55 -0.59
C PRO A 487 -0.37 -1.19 -1.18
N ILE A 488 0.16 -2.22 -0.52
CA ILE A 488 1.21 -3.12 -1.06
C ILE A 488 0.60 -4.48 -1.35
N GLN A 489 0.93 -5.05 -2.52
CA GLN A 489 0.59 -6.44 -2.78
C GLN A 489 1.55 -7.16 -3.73
N ASN A 490 2.01 -8.35 -3.34
CA ASN A 490 2.50 -9.46 -4.19
C ASN A 490 2.42 -10.80 -3.40
N PRO A 491 2.48 -12.06 -3.94
CA PRO A 491 2.97 -12.56 -5.24
C PRO A 491 1.91 -12.90 -6.30
N ASN A 492 0.64 -13.05 -5.94
CA ASN A 492 -0.39 -13.58 -6.87
C ASN A 492 -1.42 -12.54 -7.34
N ARG A 493 -1.43 -11.30 -6.83
CA ARG A 493 -2.34 -10.22 -7.23
C ARG A 493 -1.67 -8.86 -7.04
N GLN A 494 -1.62 -8.09 -8.13
CA GLN A 494 -0.74 -6.95 -8.39
C GLN A 494 -1.21 -5.65 -7.72
N ILE A 495 -0.46 -5.10 -6.76
CA ILE A 495 -0.60 -3.69 -6.34
C ILE A 495 0.77 -3.09 -5.98
N VAL A 496 1.06 -1.93 -6.57
CA VAL A 496 2.27 -1.14 -6.33
C VAL A 496 2.04 -0.26 -5.09
N GLY A 497 2.86 -0.39 -4.06
CA GLY A 497 2.92 0.54 -2.93
C GLY A 497 3.40 1.94 -3.29
N ILE A 498 3.42 2.33 -4.58
CA ILE A 498 3.89 3.62 -5.05
C ILE A 498 2.69 4.38 -5.63
N GLY A 499 2.23 5.38 -4.90
CA GLY A 499 1.26 6.37 -5.35
C GLY A 499 1.95 7.58 -5.98
N LEU A 500 1.41 8.09 -7.09
CA LEU A 500 1.84 9.35 -7.69
C LEU A 500 0.73 10.38 -7.57
N LEU A 501 1.10 11.56 -7.09
CA LEU A 501 0.25 12.73 -7.01
C LEU A 501 0.85 13.85 -7.84
N ASN A 502 0.06 14.41 -8.75
CA ASN A 502 0.45 15.55 -9.57
C ASN A 502 -0.39 16.76 -9.15
N ILE A 503 0.24 17.80 -8.63
CA ILE A 503 -0.43 19.02 -8.17
C ILE A 503 -0.12 20.16 -9.15
N PRO A 504 -1.14 20.85 -9.70
CA PRO A 504 -0.92 22.03 -10.54
C PRO A 504 -0.13 23.12 -9.83
N VAL A 505 0.89 23.69 -10.49
CA VAL A 505 1.67 24.81 -9.95
C VAL A 505 0.82 26.09 -9.94
N GLU A 506 -0.06 26.26 -10.93
CA GLU A 506 -0.98 27.39 -11.07
C GLU A 506 -2.45 26.95 -10.98
N GLY A 507 -3.32 27.84 -10.50
CA GLY A 507 -4.76 27.58 -10.37
C GLY A 507 -5.17 26.93 -9.05
N ASN A 508 -6.30 26.23 -9.06
CA ASN A 508 -6.82 25.57 -7.86
C ASN A 508 -6.01 24.30 -7.53
N ARG A 509 -5.22 24.37 -6.46
CA ARG A 509 -4.36 23.27 -6.00
C ARG A 509 -5.09 22.22 -5.17
N LYS A 510 -6.37 22.45 -4.81
CA LYS A 510 -7.17 21.44 -4.11
C LYS A 510 -7.33 20.21 -5.00
N ILE A 511 -6.95 19.05 -4.47
CA ILE A 511 -6.99 17.76 -5.15
C ILE A 511 -8.45 17.30 -5.16
N ARG A 512 -9.21 17.74 -6.15
CA ARG A 512 -10.68 17.53 -6.25
C ARG A 512 -11.06 16.35 -7.14
N ASP A 513 -10.12 15.77 -7.88
CA ASP A 513 -10.39 14.66 -8.77
C ASP A 513 -10.47 13.35 -7.98
N PHE A 514 -11.68 13.03 -7.55
CA PHE A 514 -12.09 11.70 -7.11
C PHE A 514 -12.08 10.76 -8.32
N GLY A 515 -10.91 10.23 -8.68
CA GLY A 515 -10.79 9.22 -9.73
C GLY A 515 -11.53 7.93 -9.36
N GLY A 516 -12.39 7.46 -10.27
CA GLY A 516 -13.12 6.18 -10.19
C GLY A 516 -14.61 6.36 -9.92
N ASP A 517 -15.47 5.71 -10.72
CA ASP A 517 -16.90 5.59 -10.40
C ASP A 517 -17.01 4.86 -9.05
N ARG A 518 -17.67 5.46 -8.05
CA ARG A 518 -17.89 4.83 -6.74
C ARG A 518 -19.30 5.00 -6.28
N GLU A 519 -19.87 3.89 -5.84
CA GLU A 519 -20.89 3.86 -4.79
C GLU A 519 -20.22 4.17 -3.43
N PRO A 520 -20.96 4.79 -2.50
CA PRO A 520 -20.43 5.16 -1.19
C PRO A 520 -19.91 3.94 -0.41
N VAL A 521 -18.76 4.08 0.24
CA VAL A 521 -18.39 3.20 1.37
C VAL A 521 -19.24 3.66 2.54
N LYS A 522 -20.45 3.12 2.65
CA LYS A 522 -21.32 3.41 3.78
C LYS A 522 -20.73 2.75 5.03
N ALA A 523 -20.28 3.57 5.97
CA ALA A 523 -20.25 3.18 7.38
C ALA A 523 -21.71 3.02 7.83
N SER A 524 -22.03 1.86 8.39
CA SER A 524 -23.39 1.50 8.83
C SER A 524 -23.76 2.15 10.15
#